data_AF-A0A933LMV9-F1
#
_entry.id   AF-A0A933LMV9-F1
#
_cell.length_a   1.000
_cell.length_b   1.000
_cell.length_c   1.000
_cell.angle_alpha   90.00
_cell.angle_beta   90.00
_cell.angle_gamma   90.00
#
_symmetry.space_group_name_H-M   'P 1'
#
loop_
_entity.id
_entity.type
_entity.pdbx_description
1 polymer ?
#
loop_
_entity_poly.entity_id
_entity_poly.type
_entity_poly.pdbx_seq_one_letter_code
_entity_poly.pdbx_strand_id
1 'polypeptide(L)'
;MSLPRTVAEVLRDHVTLEVECIDRMYLNAYVPRLQYESGVAGFFRQHRGHPFASSALMDPISKAFVAAIHAFVQDQGVPLIPFEKGQRKDDVMAEHLARFTAPEGLLFVGRAQEKARVVRTEKRRNPTTGYHGCQSSRNERAP
;
A
#
# COMPACT_ATOMS: atom_id res chain seq x y z
N MET A 1 31.09 -41.57 30.24
CA MET A 1 29.98 -40.71 30.73
C MET A 1 29.35 -40.04 29.53
N SER A 2 28.06 -40.29 29.27
CA SER A 2 27.30 -39.58 28.24
C SER A 2 27.01 -38.18 28.77
N LEU A 3 27.56 -37.14 28.12
CA LEU A 3 27.14 -35.77 28.38
C LEU A 3 25.63 -35.66 28.10
N PRO A 4 24.84 -35.01 28.98
CA PRO A 4 23.42 -34.83 28.72
C PRO A 4 23.25 -33.98 27.47
N ARG A 5 22.55 -34.53 26.47
CA ARG A 5 22.24 -33.80 25.24
C ARG A 5 21.34 -32.62 25.57
N THR A 6 21.60 -31.50 24.92
CA THR A 6 20.73 -30.33 25.03
C THR A 6 19.45 -30.57 24.23
N VAL A 7 18.36 -29.89 24.63
CA VAL A 7 17.08 -29.93 23.91
C VAL A 7 17.27 -29.54 22.43
N ALA A 8 18.16 -28.58 22.15
CA ALA A 8 18.46 -28.15 20.78
C ALA A 8 19.12 -29.27 19.94
N GLU A 9 20.02 -30.07 20.52
CA GLU A 9 20.66 -31.20 19.82
C GLU A 9 19.66 -32.32 19.52
N VAL A 10 18.78 -32.62 20.48
CA VAL A 10 17.72 -33.62 20.28
C VAL A 10 16.76 -33.14 19.19
N LEU A 11 16.33 -31.88 19.23
CA LEU A 11 15.43 -31.34 18.20
C LEU A 11 16.07 -31.32 16.81
N ARG A 12 17.35 -30.99 16.68
CA ARG A 12 18.04 -30.95 15.38
C ARG A 12 18.09 -32.31 14.67
N ASP A 13 18.19 -33.41 15.43
CA ASP A 13 18.18 -34.78 14.89
C ASP A 13 16.76 -35.29 14.56
N HIS A 14 15.71 -34.61 15.05
CA HIS A 14 14.31 -35.04 14.92
C HIS A 14 13.41 -34.09 14.11
N VAL A 15 13.89 -32.88 13.80
CA VAL A 15 13.23 -31.96 12.88
C VAL A 15 13.56 -32.39 11.46
N THR A 16 12.58 -32.99 10.78
CA THR A 16 12.70 -33.44 9.38
C THR A 16 12.36 -32.33 8.37
N LEU A 17 11.79 -31.22 8.84
CA LEU A 17 11.42 -30.06 8.04
C LEU A 17 11.43 -28.79 8.90
N GLU A 18 12.21 -27.80 8.47
CA GLU A 18 12.22 -26.43 9.01
C GLU A 18 11.77 -25.48 7.90
N VAL A 19 10.72 -24.70 8.14
CA VAL A 19 10.19 -23.72 7.18
C VAL A 19 10.28 -22.34 7.80
N GLU A 20 11.23 -21.52 7.32
CA GLU A 20 11.22 -20.09 7.57
C GLU A 20 10.32 -19.41 6.54
N CYS A 21 9.06 -19.14 6.93
CA CYS A 21 8.16 -18.34 6.12
C CYS A 21 7.85 -17.01 6.81
N ILE A 22 7.95 -15.92 6.06
CA ILE A 22 7.41 -14.62 6.49
C ILE A 22 5.91 -14.70 6.26
N ASP A 23 5.14 -14.96 7.31
CA ASP A 23 3.67 -15.05 7.24
C ASP A 23 3.05 -13.71 6.83
N ARG A 24 3.54 -12.59 7.40
CA ARG A 24 3.01 -11.24 7.12
C ARG A 24 4.09 -10.17 7.24
N MET A 25 4.25 -9.36 6.19
CA MET A 25 5.08 -8.16 6.23
C MET A 25 4.19 -6.91 6.18
N TYR A 26 4.24 -6.08 7.21
CA TYR A 26 3.55 -4.79 7.24
C TYR A 26 4.52 -3.67 6.82
N LEU A 27 4.32 -3.12 5.63
CA LEU A 27 5.09 -1.95 5.17
C LEU A 27 4.33 -0.67 5.52
N ASN A 28 4.64 -0.08 6.66
CA ASN A 28 4.14 1.24 7.06
C ASN A 28 5.16 2.31 6.65
N ALA A 29 4.96 2.96 5.51
CA ALA A 29 5.81 4.07 5.08
C ALA A 29 5.39 5.38 5.76
N TYR A 30 6.32 6.03 6.46
CA TYR A 30 6.11 7.33 7.09
C TYR A 30 6.97 8.40 6.44
N VAL A 31 6.34 9.37 5.76
CA VAL A 31 7.02 10.54 5.21
C VAL A 31 6.61 11.77 6.03
N PRO A 32 7.46 12.28 6.95
CA PRO A 32 7.07 13.32 7.91
C PRO A 32 6.49 14.58 7.26
N ARG A 33 7.10 15.04 6.16
CA ARG A 33 6.67 16.25 5.45
C ARG A 33 5.33 16.09 4.72
N LEU A 34 4.85 14.87 4.48
CA LEU A 34 3.55 14.64 3.85
C LEU A 34 2.41 14.48 4.87
N GLN A 35 2.71 14.55 6.18
CA GLN A 35 1.70 14.36 7.22
C GLN A 35 0.89 15.62 7.55
N TYR A 36 1.34 16.78 7.10
CA TYR A 36 0.71 18.07 7.37
C TYR A 36 0.63 18.91 6.09
N GLU A 37 -0.33 19.83 6.07
CA GLU A 37 -0.74 20.50 4.84
C GLU A 37 0.34 21.36 4.19
N SER A 38 1.07 22.16 4.97
CA SER A 38 2.13 23.01 4.43
C SER A 38 3.29 22.21 3.84
N GLY A 39 3.53 21.00 4.37
CA GLY A 39 4.53 20.09 3.84
C GLY A 39 4.09 19.43 2.54
N VAL A 40 2.80 19.07 2.41
CA VAL A 40 2.20 18.64 1.12
C VAL A 40 2.23 19.78 0.10
N ALA A 41 1.92 21.01 0.52
CA ALA A 41 2.01 22.17 -0.36
C ALA A 41 3.46 22.44 -0.81
N GLY A 42 4.43 22.28 0.09
CA GLY A 42 5.85 22.32 -0.23
C GLY A 42 6.27 21.22 -1.21
N PHE A 43 5.75 20.00 -1.06
CA PHE A 43 6.00 18.91 -2.01
C PHE A 43 5.55 19.27 -3.43
N PHE A 44 4.32 19.79 -3.59
CA PHE A 44 3.84 20.15 -4.93
C PHE A 44 4.56 21.37 -5.52
N ARG A 45 4.79 22.41 -4.70
CA ARG A 45 5.35 23.67 -5.20
C ARG A 45 6.87 23.64 -5.35
N GLN A 46 7.58 23.15 -4.34
CA GLN A 46 9.05 23.20 -4.30
C GLN A 46 9.66 21.96 -4.93
N HIS A 47 9.15 20.77 -4.62
CA HIS A 47 9.73 19.52 -5.10
C HIS A 47 9.22 19.12 -6.49
N ARG A 48 7.92 19.30 -6.78
CA ARG A 48 7.33 19.02 -8.10
C ARG A 48 7.24 20.23 -9.02
N GLY A 49 7.61 21.43 -8.54
CA GLY A 49 7.69 22.65 -9.35
C GLY A 49 6.34 23.24 -9.80
N HIS A 50 5.21 22.81 -9.22
CA HIS A 50 3.91 23.34 -9.61
C HIS A 50 3.68 24.76 -9.05
N PRO A 51 3.06 25.69 -9.80
CA PRO A 51 2.86 27.06 -9.33
C PRO A 51 2.03 27.15 -8.04
N PHE A 52 1.03 26.27 -7.92
CA PHE A 52 0.12 26.19 -6.78
C PHE A 52 -0.07 24.73 -6.35
N ALA A 53 -0.23 24.54 -5.04
CA ALA A 53 -0.64 23.24 -4.50
C ALA A 53 -2.15 23.08 -4.71
N SER A 54 -2.54 22.04 -5.45
CA SER A 54 -3.94 21.66 -5.67
C SER A 54 -4.07 20.17 -5.44
N SER A 55 -5.15 19.74 -4.79
CA SER A 55 -5.48 18.32 -4.66
C SER A 55 -5.70 17.63 -6.01
N ALA A 56 -5.99 18.39 -7.08
CA ALA A 56 -6.07 17.86 -8.44
C ALA A 56 -4.73 17.26 -8.93
N LEU A 57 -3.60 17.68 -8.35
CA LEU A 57 -2.28 17.15 -8.67
C LEU A 57 -2.04 15.74 -8.10
N MET A 58 -2.85 15.31 -7.13
CA MET A 58 -2.76 13.96 -6.55
C MET A 58 -3.36 12.89 -7.48
N ASP A 59 -4.49 13.19 -8.14
CA ASP A 59 -5.21 12.27 -9.01
C ASP A 59 -4.33 11.61 -10.10
N PRO A 60 -3.55 12.36 -10.91
CA PRO A 60 -2.71 11.74 -11.93
C PRO A 60 -1.58 10.89 -11.33
N ILE A 61 -1.05 11.25 -10.16
CA ILE A 61 -0.01 10.47 -9.47
C ILE A 61 -0.59 9.11 -9.03
N SER A 62 -1.76 9.13 -8.37
CA SER A 62 -2.44 7.91 -7.93
C SER A 62 -2.84 7.04 -9.11
N LYS A 63 -3.37 7.62 -10.19
CA LYS A 63 -3.73 6.89 -11.41
C LYS A 63 -2.52 6.25 -12.08
N ALA A 64 -1.40 6.96 -12.18
CA ALA A 64 -0.17 6.42 -12.74
C ALA A 64 0.36 5.23 -11.92
N PHE A 65 0.32 5.33 -10.58
CA PHE A 65 0.70 4.23 -9.71
C PHE A 65 -0.19 2.99 -9.88
N VAL A 66 -1.52 3.19 -9.88
CA VAL A 66 -2.49 2.11 -10.12
C VAL A 66 -2.27 1.48 -11.50
N ALA A 67 -2.09 2.29 -12.54
CA ALA A 67 -1.81 1.82 -13.89
C ALA A 67 -0.52 1.00 -13.97
N ALA A 68 0.54 1.38 -13.25
CA ALA A 68 1.78 0.62 -13.18
C ALA A 68 1.59 -0.76 -12.54
N ILE A 69 0.74 -0.87 -11.49
CA ILE A 69 0.37 -2.17 -10.92
C ILE A 69 -0.38 -3.01 -11.96
N HIS A 70 -1.36 -2.42 -12.65
CA HIS A 70 -2.12 -3.12 -13.69
C HIS A 70 -1.23 -3.62 -14.85
N ALA A 71 -0.27 -2.80 -15.30
CA ALA A 71 0.70 -3.20 -16.31
C ALA A 71 1.58 -4.34 -15.81
N PHE A 72 2.13 -4.23 -14.60
CA PHE A 72 2.96 -5.27 -13.99
C PHE A 72 2.24 -6.63 -13.90
N VAL A 73 1.01 -6.65 -13.40
CA VAL A 73 0.27 -7.92 -13.26
C VAL A 73 -0.09 -8.52 -14.63
N GLN A 74 -0.35 -7.69 -15.64
CA GLN A 74 -0.55 -8.17 -17.02
C GLN A 74 0.73 -8.77 -17.59
N ASP A 75 1.84 -8.04 -17.51
CA ASP A 75 3.14 -8.47 -18.06
C ASP A 75 3.64 -9.77 -17.41
N GLN A 76 3.37 -9.95 -16.12
CA GLN A 76 3.77 -11.15 -15.37
C GLN A 76 2.72 -12.27 -15.41
N GLY A 77 1.56 -12.06 -16.02
CA GLY A 77 0.47 -13.05 -16.05
C GLY A 77 -0.10 -13.37 -14.66
N VAL A 78 -0.02 -12.42 -13.72
CA VAL A 78 -0.46 -12.60 -12.33
C VAL A 78 -1.92 -12.16 -12.19
N PRO A 79 -2.80 -12.98 -11.57
CA PRO A 79 -4.19 -12.59 -11.35
C PRO A 79 -4.32 -11.36 -10.44
N LEU A 80 -5.14 -10.38 -10.83
CA LEU A 80 -5.57 -9.26 -9.98
C LEU A 80 -6.99 -9.50 -9.47
N ILE A 81 -7.15 -9.74 -8.16
CA ILE A 81 -8.41 -10.16 -7.55
C ILE A 81 -9.03 -9.01 -6.76
N PRO A 82 -10.22 -8.50 -7.12
CA PRO A 82 -10.97 -7.59 -6.26
C PRO A 82 -11.55 -8.36 -5.07
N PHE A 83 -11.23 -7.94 -3.85
CA PHE A 83 -11.78 -8.55 -2.65
C PHE A 83 -13.17 -8.00 -2.33
N GLU A 84 -14.12 -8.91 -2.16
CA GLU A 84 -15.47 -8.57 -1.73
C GLU A 84 -15.56 -8.42 -0.21
N LYS A 85 -16.55 -7.65 0.25
CA LYS A 85 -16.79 -7.45 1.68
C LYS A 85 -17.16 -8.79 2.33
N GLY A 86 -16.39 -9.20 3.33
CA GLY A 86 -16.63 -10.46 4.06
C GLY A 86 -15.97 -11.69 3.45
N GLN A 87 -15.31 -11.54 2.29
CA GLN A 87 -14.52 -12.61 1.69
C GLN A 87 -13.28 -12.89 2.55
N ARG A 88 -13.08 -14.16 2.93
CA ARG A 88 -11.86 -14.58 3.64
C ARG A 88 -10.72 -14.67 2.64
N LYS A 89 -9.70 -13.83 2.86
CA LYS A 89 -8.51 -13.78 2.01
C LYS A 89 -7.73 -15.11 2.01
N ASP A 90 -7.76 -15.83 3.15
CA ASP A 90 -7.10 -17.14 3.28
C ASP A 90 -7.73 -18.18 2.35
N ASP A 91 -9.06 -18.18 2.22
CA ASP A 91 -9.77 -19.14 1.36
C ASP A 91 -9.45 -18.88 -0.12
N VAL A 92 -9.40 -17.60 -0.52
CA VAL A 92 -8.95 -17.19 -1.86
C VAL A 92 -7.50 -17.60 -2.09
N MET A 93 -6.62 -17.40 -1.12
CA MET A 93 -5.22 -17.81 -1.24
C MET A 93 -5.08 -19.32 -1.39
N ALA A 94 -5.79 -20.11 -0.57
CA ALA A 94 -5.76 -21.56 -0.64
C ALA A 94 -6.20 -22.08 -2.01
N GLU A 95 -7.25 -21.48 -2.60
CA GLU A 95 -7.74 -21.84 -3.93
C GLU A 95 -6.69 -21.59 -5.04
N HIS A 96 -5.97 -20.46 -4.95
CA HIS A 96 -4.90 -20.13 -5.89
C HIS A 96 -3.65 -21.01 -5.68
N LEU A 97 -3.30 -21.27 -4.43
CA LEU A 97 -2.17 -22.13 -4.08
C LEU A 97 -2.37 -23.57 -4.58
N ALA A 98 -3.60 -24.10 -4.48
CA ALA A 98 -3.91 -25.45 -4.97
C ALA A 98 -3.67 -25.64 -6.47
N ARG A 99 -3.66 -24.54 -7.25
CA ARG A 99 -3.39 -24.54 -8.70
C ARG A 99 -1.95 -24.14 -9.06
N PHE A 100 -1.15 -23.73 -8.07
CA PHE A 100 0.19 -23.23 -8.31
C PHE A 100 1.17 -24.40 -8.48
N THR A 101 1.97 -24.37 -9.53
CA THR A 101 2.84 -25.49 -9.93
C THR A 101 4.33 -25.16 -9.92
N ALA A 102 4.68 -23.87 -9.81
CA ALA A 102 6.06 -23.43 -9.72
C ALA A 102 6.60 -23.59 -8.28
N PRO A 103 7.93 -23.72 -8.10
CA PRO A 103 8.52 -23.78 -6.77
C PRO A 103 8.39 -22.46 -6.00
N GLU A 104 8.36 -21.33 -6.71
CA GLU A 104 8.21 -20.00 -6.14
C GLU A 104 7.53 -19.04 -7.13
N GLY A 105 6.89 -17.99 -6.61
CA GLY A 105 6.32 -16.92 -7.43
C GLY A 105 5.17 -16.18 -6.76
N LEU A 106 4.62 -15.21 -7.50
CA LEU A 106 3.49 -14.40 -7.05
C LEU A 106 2.17 -15.07 -7.44
N LEU A 107 1.40 -15.53 -6.45
CA LEU A 107 0.14 -16.26 -6.69
C LEU A 107 -0.96 -15.35 -7.27
N PHE A 108 -1.14 -14.16 -6.70
CA PHE A 108 -2.09 -13.14 -7.14
C PHE A 108 -1.80 -11.81 -6.44
N VAL A 109 -2.38 -10.74 -6.98
CA VAL A 109 -2.46 -9.43 -6.32
C VAL A 109 -3.90 -9.20 -5.88
N GLY A 110 -4.11 -9.02 -4.58
CA GLY A 110 -5.43 -8.71 -4.03
C GLY A 110 -5.67 -7.20 -3.94
N ARG A 111 -6.80 -6.72 -4.44
CA ARG A 111 -7.23 -5.32 -4.33
C ARG A 111 -8.38 -5.20 -3.33
N ALA A 112 -8.21 -4.38 -2.30
CA ALA A 112 -9.27 -3.98 -1.38
C ALA A 112 -9.36 -2.46 -1.30
N GLN A 113 -10.58 -1.94 -1.10
CA GLN A 113 -10.77 -0.50 -0.86
C GLN A 113 -10.43 -0.19 0.60
N GLU A 114 -9.46 0.69 0.80
CA GLU A 114 -9.09 1.19 2.12
C GLU A 114 -9.54 2.64 2.31
N LYS A 115 -10.07 2.95 3.50
CA LYS A 115 -10.50 4.31 3.85
C LYS A 115 -9.33 5.10 4.42
N ALA A 116 -8.80 6.03 3.64
CA ALA A 116 -7.73 6.94 4.07
C ALA A 116 -8.23 8.36 4.34
N ARG A 117 -7.57 9.07 5.26
CA ARG A 117 -7.71 10.52 5.44
C ARG A 117 -6.73 11.21 4.50
N VAL A 118 -7.23 12.10 3.64
CA VAL A 118 -6.39 12.83 2.66
C VAL A 118 -6.46 14.34 2.88
N VAL A 119 -5.42 15.06 2.47
CA VAL A 119 -5.44 16.54 2.43
C VAL A 119 -6.21 16.99 1.21
N ARG A 120 -7.18 17.90 1.39
CA ARG A 120 -7.95 18.51 0.30
C ARG A 120 -7.61 19.99 0.18
N THR A 121 -7.81 20.54 -1.02
CA THR A 121 -7.71 21.98 -1.26
C THR A 121 -9.07 22.55 -1.60
N GLU A 122 -9.47 23.62 -0.90
CA GLU A 122 -10.69 24.36 -1.13
C GLU A 122 -10.40 25.68 -1.85
N LYS A 123 -11.18 25.96 -2.90
CA LYS A 123 -11.15 27.26 -3.57
C LYS A 123 -11.97 28.24 -2.73
N ARG A 124 -11.33 29.27 -2.18
CA ARG A 124 -12.01 30.35 -1.46
C ARG A 124 -12.01 31.62 -2.30
N ARG A 125 -13.15 32.31 -2.31
CA ARG A 125 -13.30 33.64 -2.92
C ARG A 125 -13.39 34.66 -1.80
N ASN A 126 -12.51 35.66 -1.83
CA ASN A 126 -12.63 36.80 -0.93
C ASN A 126 -13.85 37.64 -1.40
N PRO A 127 -14.89 37.81 -0.57
CA PRO A 127 -16.10 38.51 -0.96
C PRO A 127 -15.87 40.01 -1.18
N THR A 128 -14.82 40.58 -0.59
CA THR A 128 -14.52 42.02 -0.64
C THR A 128 -13.58 42.37 -1.80
N THR A 129 -12.56 41.54 -2.05
CA THR A 129 -11.54 41.83 -3.09
C THR A 129 -11.73 41.02 -4.37
N GLY A 130 -12.64 40.05 -4.39
CA GLY A 130 -12.82 39.12 -5.51
C GLY A 130 -11.68 38.13 -5.70
N TYR A 131 -10.60 38.21 -4.92
CA TYR A 131 -9.42 37.37 -5.04
C TYR A 131 -9.75 35.89 -4.78
N HIS A 132 -9.20 35.01 -5.60
CA HIS A 132 -9.32 33.56 -5.45
C HIS A 132 -8.07 32.98 -4.78
N GLY A 133 -8.24 32.46 -3.56
CA GLY A 133 -7.20 31.74 -2.83
C GLY A 133 -7.44 30.24 -2.83
N CYS A 134 -6.36 29.46 -2.69
CA CYS A 134 -6.40 28.02 -2.46
C CYS A 134 -5.96 27.77 -1.01
N GLN A 135 -6.86 27.26 -0.17
CA GLN A 135 -6.54 26.89 1.21
C GLN A 135 -6.58 25.37 1.31
N SER A 136 -5.53 24.76 1.86
CA SER A 136 -5.53 23.36 2.22
C SER A 136 -6.30 23.16 3.52
N SER A 137 -6.99 22.03 3.66
CA SER A 137 -7.60 21.59 4.92
C SER A 137 -7.43 20.08 5.07
N ARG A 138 -7.15 19.63 6.29
CA ARG A 138 -7.00 18.22 6.65
C ARG A 138 -8.33 17.67 7.17
N ASN A 139 -9.35 17.52 6.32
CA ASN A 139 -10.52 16.70 6.68
C ASN A 139 -11.38 16.26 5.48
N GLU A 140 -11.43 14.95 5.25
CA GLU A 140 -12.59 14.10 4.89
C GLU A 140 -12.06 12.69 4.55
N ARG A 141 -12.83 11.63 4.83
CA ARG A 141 -12.50 10.27 4.37
C ARG A 141 -12.68 10.24 2.85
N ALA A 142 -11.66 9.83 2.10
CA ALA A 142 -11.87 9.51 0.70
C ALA A 142 -12.83 8.29 0.59
N PRO A 143 -13.82 8.32 -0.33
CA PRO A 143 -14.68 7.16 -0.58
C PRO A 143 -13.88 5.96 -1.09
#